data_AF-A0A3B9VFS1-F1
#
_entry.id   AF-A0A3B9VFS1-F1
#
_cell.length_a   1.000
_cell.length_b   1.000
_cell.length_c   1.000
_cell.angle_alpha   90.00
_cell.angle_beta   90.00
_cell.angle_gamma   90.00
#
_symmetry.space_group_name_H-M   'P 1'
#
loop_
_entity.id
_entity.type
_entity.pdbx_description
1 polymer ?
#
loop_
_entity_poly.entity_id
_entity_poly.type
_entity_poly.pdbx_seq_one_letter_code
_entity_poly.pdbx_strand_id
1 'polypeptide(L)'
;MKKILLLTLVSCLISACGSHGSDIANISIEKEHFKAQIEEKFKLPPEPDSKINNATILGVDLNNNDIRDDWERAIAFEFYQDPARMYLYNKFATSMTKLSKAYEINDINSYRASNREMKYAIECGSFLYGKDAFTNREIF
;
A
#
# COMPACT_ATOMS: atom_id res chain seq x y z
N MET A 1 -7.83 49.10 -49.88
CA MET A 1 -6.71 49.89 -50.45
C MET A 1 -5.50 49.77 -49.52
N LYS A 2 -4.32 49.42 -50.08
CA LYS A 2 -2.93 49.57 -49.54
C LYS A 2 -2.63 48.84 -48.22
N LYS A 3 -2.00 47.65 -48.13
CA LYS A 3 -0.60 47.23 -48.47
C LYS A 3 0.50 48.25 -48.13
N ILE A 4 1.23 48.05 -47.02
CA ILE A 4 2.69 48.31 -46.79
C ILE A 4 3.11 47.39 -45.60
N LEU A 5 3.84 46.28 -45.81
CA LEU A 5 5.31 46.07 -45.78
C LEU A 5 5.88 46.01 -44.33
N LEU A 6 6.20 44.83 -43.75
CA LEU A 6 7.43 44.00 -43.84
C LEU A 6 8.68 44.60 -43.14
N LEU A 7 9.40 43.74 -42.39
CA LEU A 7 10.68 43.88 -41.64
C LEU A 7 10.55 44.52 -40.24
N THR A 8 11.07 43.93 -39.14
CA THR A 8 12.38 43.29 -38.98
C THR A 8 12.39 42.11 -37.98
N LEU A 9 13.03 41.02 -38.41
CA LEU A 9 13.71 40.02 -37.57
C LEU A 9 14.79 40.71 -36.69
N VAL A 10 15.01 40.19 -35.47
CA VAL A 10 16.24 40.12 -34.64
C VAL A 10 15.74 39.95 -33.19
N SER A 11 15.57 38.70 -32.74
CA SER A 11 16.59 37.88 -32.06
C SER A 11 17.01 38.46 -30.70
N CYS A 12 16.51 37.85 -29.63
CA CYS A 12 17.31 37.43 -28.48
C CYS A 12 16.48 36.50 -27.59
N LEU A 13 16.60 35.21 -27.90
CA LEU A 13 16.37 34.12 -26.96
C LEU A 13 17.32 34.29 -25.77
N ILE A 14 16.79 34.64 -24.60
CA ILE A 14 17.39 34.29 -23.32
C ILE A 14 16.27 33.76 -22.42
N SER A 15 15.88 32.53 -22.68
CA SER A 15 15.09 31.72 -21.76
C SER A 15 15.68 30.32 -21.75
N ALA A 16 16.82 30.14 -21.08
CA ALA A 16 17.31 28.82 -20.67
C ALA A 16 18.53 28.92 -19.73
N CYS A 17 18.27 28.95 -18.43
CA CYS A 17 19.03 28.13 -17.48
C CYS A 17 18.07 27.82 -16.33
N GLY A 18 17.19 26.85 -16.61
CA GLY A 18 16.20 26.34 -15.68
C GLY A 18 16.87 25.61 -14.53
N SER A 19 16.62 26.11 -13.32
CA SER A 19 16.75 25.41 -12.05
C SER A 19 16.02 24.06 -12.12
N HIS A 20 16.74 22.97 -12.38
CA HIS A 20 16.23 21.59 -12.35
C HIS A 20 16.38 20.93 -10.96
N GLY A 21 16.60 21.72 -9.90
CA GLY A 21 16.84 21.20 -8.54
C GLY A 21 15.65 21.33 -7.57
N SER A 22 14.75 22.30 -7.78
CA SER A 22 13.65 22.58 -6.85
C SER A 22 12.52 21.55 -6.91
N ASP A 23 12.22 21.06 -8.11
CA ASP A 23 11.00 20.28 -8.33
C ASP A 23 11.15 18.85 -7.79
N ILE A 24 12.35 18.26 -7.92
CA ILE A 24 12.64 16.92 -7.38
C ILE A 24 12.65 16.93 -5.84
N ALA A 25 13.25 17.96 -5.23
CA ALA A 25 13.26 18.10 -3.78
C ALA A 25 11.84 18.29 -3.23
N ASN A 26 11.03 19.15 -3.86
CA ASN A 26 9.64 19.38 -3.44
C ASN A 26 8.77 18.11 -3.57
N ILE A 27 8.92 17.32 -4.65
CA ILE A 27 8.21 16.04 -4.81
C ILE A 27 8.61 15.03 -3.73
N SER A 28 9.90 14.97 -3.36
CA SER A 28 10.33 14.06 -2.28
C SER A 28 9.76 14.46 -0.92
N ILE A 29 9.72 15.76 -0.61
CA ILE A 29 9.17 16.28 0.64
C ILE A 29 7.66 16.01 0.72
N GLU A 30 6.93 16.22 -0.39
CA GLU A 30 5.49 15.94 -0.44
C GLU A 30 5.19 14.45 -0.22
N LYS A 31 5.97 13.55 -0.85
CA LYS A 31 5.83 12.10 -0.67
C LYS A 31 6.12 11.66 0.77
N GLU A 32 7.18 12.17 1.39
CA GLU A 32 7.52 11.85 2.78
C GLU A 32 6.46 12.40 3.76
N HIS A 33 6.00 13.63 3.55
CA HIS A 33 4.93 14.22 4.36
C HIS A 33 3.61 13.44 4.21
N PHE A 34 3.30 12.98 3.01
CA PHE A 34 2.14 12.15 2.76
C PHE A 34 2.24 10.77 3.43
N LYS A 35 3.41 10.13 3.34
CA LYS A 35 3.71 8.87 4.02
C LYS A 35 3.53 9.00 5.53
N ALA A 36 4.11 10.04 6.14
CA ALA A 36 3.99 10.30 7.58
C ALA A 36 2.53 10.48 8.04
N GLN A 37 1.69 11.14 7.23
CA GLN A 37 0.26 11.27 7.54
C GLN A 37 -0.47 9.92 7.57
N ILE A 38 -0.15 9.01 6.65
CA ILE A 38 -0.73 7.65 6.65
C ILE A 38 -0.27 6.90 7.90
N GLU A 39 1.04 6.93 8.19
CA GLU A 39 1.62 6.26 9.37
C GLU A 39 0.97 6.74 10.67
N GLU A 40 0.80 8.06 10.84
CA GLU A 40 0.14 8.64 12.02
C GLU A 40 -1.35 8.26 12.08
N LYS A 41 -2.08 8.42 10.97
CA LYS A 41 -3.53 8.16 10.90
C LYS A 41 -3.88 6.73 11.27
N PHE A 42 -3.09 5.75 10.82
CA PHE A 42 -3.33 4.33 11.08
C PHE A 42 -2.49 3.77 12.21
N LYS A 43 -1.66 4.59 12.87
CA LYS A 43 -0.76 4.19 13.96
C LYS A 43 0.16 3.03 13.58
N LEU A 44 0.71 3.10 12.37
CA LEU A 44 1.52 2.02 11.81
C LEU A 44 2.81 1.83 12.64
N PRO A 45 3.25 0.58 12.85
CA PRO A 45 4.57 0.31 13.40
C PRO A 45 5.68 0.83 12.48
N PRO A 46 6.91 1.02 12.98
CA PRO A 46 8.04 1.33 12.13
C PRO A 46 8.27 0.23 11.09
N GLU A 47 8.89 0.57 9.96
CA GLU A 47 9.32 -0.44 8.99
C GLU A 47 10.28 -1.43 9.65
N PRO A 48 9.98 -2.75 9.65
CA PRO A 48 10.85 -3.72 10.30
C PRO A 48 12.12 -3.97 9.48
N ASP A 49 13.22 -4.34 10.15
CA ASP A 49 14.42 -4.80 9.45
C ASP A 49 14.11 -6.06 8.65
N SER A 50 14.39 -6.03 7.35
CA SER A 50 14.02 -7.12 6.43
C SER A 50 14.65 -8.48 6.79
N LYS A 51 15.86 -8.50 7.38
CA LYS A 51 16.53 -9.74 7.78
C LYS A 51 15.88 -10.33 9.03
N ILE A 52 15.53 -9.49 10.00
CA ILE A 52 14.81 -9.91 11.21
C ILE A 52 13.40 -10.37 10.83
N ASN A 53 12.69 -9.59 10.02
CA ASN A 53 11.32 -9.87 9.63
C ASN A 53 11.16 -11.15 8.81
N ASN A 54 12.15 -11.49 7.99
CA ASN A 54 12.12 -12.70 7.17
C ASN A 54 12.77 -13.91 7.86
N ALA A 55 13.23 -13.78 9.10
CA ALA A 55 13.81 -14.91 9.85
C ALA A 55 12.75 -15.95 10.26
N THR A 56 11.46 -15.59 10.30
CA THR A 56 10.34 -16.47 10.63
C THR A 56 9.16 -16.25 9.68
N ILE A 57 8.25 -17.22 9.63
CA ILE A 57 6.99 -17.09 8.88
C ILE A 57 6.13 -15.98 9.51
N LEU A 58 6.08 -15.94 10.84
CA LEU A 58 5.26 -14.99 11.59
C LEU A 58 5.80 -13.55 11.57
N GLY A 59 7.05 -13.34 11.15
CA GLY A 59 7.68 -12.03 11.04
C GLY A 59 7.74 -11.24 12.35
N VAL A 60 7.84 -9.92 12.22
CA VAL A 60 7.79 -8.96 13.33
C VAL A 60 6.36 -8.41 13.43
N ASP A 61 5.82 -8.37 14.65
CA ASP A 61 4.53 -7.75 15.01
C ASP A 61 4.76 -6.96 16.31
N LEU A 62 5.14 -5.67 16.20
CA LEU A 62 5.53 -4.86 17.35
C LEU A 62 4.33 -4.40 18.19
N ASN A 63 3.17 -4.22 17.55
CA ASN A 63 1.96 -3.72 18.20
C ASN A 63 1.02 -4.85 18.68
N ASN A 64 1.40 -6.12 18.45
CA ASN A 64 0.69 -7.33 18.85
C ASN A 64 -0.75 -7.40 18.30
N ASN A 65 -0.94 -6.98 17.06
CA ASN A 65 -2.25 -6.99 16.40
C ASN A 65 -2.51 -8.27 15.57
N ASP A 66 -1.62 -9.27 15.68
CA ASP A 66 -1.61 -10.51 14.87
C ASP A 66 -1.40 -10.26 13.37
N ILE A 67 -0.83 -9.12 12.97
CA ILE A 67 -0.47 -8.80 11.59
C ILE A 67 1.03 -8.48 11.59
N ARG A 68 1.77 -9.03 10.63
CA ARG A 68 3.16 -8.64 10.45
C ARG A 68 3.24 -7.15 10.15
N ASP A 69 4.18 -6.45 10.77
CA ASP A 69 4.38 -5.01 10.59
C ASP A 69 4.56 -4.64 9.10
N ASP A 70 5.27 -5.47 8.32
CA ASP A 70 5.44 -5.25 6.88
C ASP A 70 4.13 -5.37 6.09
N TRP A 71 3.26 -6.31 6.47
CA TRP A 71 1.93 -6.45 5.88
C TRP A 71 1.00 -5.32 6.29
N GLU A 72 0.97 -4.94 7.57
CA GLU A 72 0.14 -3.82 8.05
C GLU A 72 0.46 -2.54 7.28
N ARG A 73 1.76 -2.26 7.08
CA ARG A 73 2.24 -1.12 6.33
C ARG A 73 1.86 -1.21 4.85
N ALA A 74 2.09 -2.35 4.20
CA ALA A 74 1.73 -2.55 2.80
C ALA A 74 0.22 -2.36 2.57
N ILE A 75 -0.62 -2.92 3.44
CA ILE A 75 -2.08 -2.82 3.38
C ILE A 75 -2.53 -1.36 3.55
N ALA A 76 -1.96 -0.64 4.52
CA ALA A 76 -2.32 0.75 4.77
C ALA A 76 -1.90 1.67 3.60
N PHE A 77 -0.68 1.55 3.10
CA PHE A 77 -0.22 2.38 1.97
C PHE A 77 -0.98 2.10 0.68
N GLU A 78 -1.36 0.85 0.42
CA GLU A 78 -2.11 0.48 -0.78
C GLU A 78 -3.59 0.90 -0.68
N PHE A 79 -4.22 0.72 0.48
CA PHE A 79 -5.68 0.80 0.62
C PHE A 79 -6.18 1.92 1.55
N TYR A 80 -5.37 2.91 1.90
CA TYR A 80 -5.77 4.01 2.80
C TYR A 80 -7.03 4.80 2.34
N GLN A 81 -7.33 4.79 1.04
CA GLN A 81 -8.52 5.44 0.47
C GLN A 81 -9.76 4.53 0.41
N ASP A 82 -9.59 3.23 0.65
CA ASP A 82 -10.65 2.24 0.62
C ASP A 82 -10.69 1.48 1.95
N PRO A 83 -11.37 2.04 2.98
CA PRO A 83 -11.42 1.43 4.31
C PRO A 83 -12.00 0.03 4.32
N ALA A 84 -12.92 -0.29 3.39
CA ALA A 84 -13.49 -1.62 3.28
C ALA A 84 -12.44 -2.62 2.79
N ARG A 85 -11.64 -2.26 1.78
CA ARG A 85 -10.56 -3.12 1.28
C ARG A 85 -9.46 -3.27 2.32
N MET A 86 -9.06 -2.18 2.97
CA MET A 86 -8.08 -2.20 4.05
C MET A 86 -8.52 -3.14 5.18
N TYR A 87 -9.80 -3.08 5.59
CA TYR A 87 -10.35 -3.99 6.60
C TYR A 87 -10.28 -5.46 6.17
N LEU A 88 -10.67 -5.78 4.93
CA LEU A 88 -10.65 -7.16 4.43
C LEU A 88 -9.23 -7.72 4.36
N TYR A 89 -8.26 -6.92 3.90
CA TYR A 89 -6.87 -7.33 3.85
C TYR A 89 -6.26 -7.48 5.25
N ASN A 90 -6.58 -6.61 6.20
CA ASN A 90 -6.18 -6.79 7.60
C ASN A 90 -6.77 -8.08 8.18
N LYS A 91 -8.04 -8.40 7.90
CA LYS A 91 -8.66 -9.67 8.32
C LYS A 91 -8.00 -10.87 7.69
N PHE A 92 -7.64 -10.81 6.41
CA PHE A 92 -6.89 -11.84 5.72
C PHE A 92 -5.52 -12.05 6.38
N ALA A 93 -4.77 -10.98 6.61
CA ALA A 93 -3.46 -11.00 7.26
C ALA A 93 -3.52 -11.62 8.67
N THR A 94 -4.44 -11.16 9.52
CA THR A 94 -4.66 -11.75 10.85
C THR A 94 -5.02 -13.24 10.77
N SER A 95 -5.83 -13.64 9.80
CA SER A 95 -6.24 -15.04 9.64
C SER A 95 -5.06 -15.92 9.21
N MET A 96 -4.17 -15.41 8.36
CA MET A 96 -2.92 -16.09 7.95
C MET A 96 -1.96 -16.29 9.12
N THR A 97 -1.78 -15.28 9.97
CA THR A 97 -1.00 -15.38 11.20
C THR A 97 -1.55 -16.47 12.11
N LYS A 98 -2.86 -16.46 12.37
CA LYS A 98 -3.53 -17.45 13.23
C LYS A 98 -3.47 -18.86 12.65
N LEU A 99 -3.61 -18.99 11.33
CA LEU A 99 -3.47 -20.26 10.62
C LEU A 99 -2.05 -20.82 10.76
N SER A 100 -1.03 -19.96 10.64
CA SER A 100 0.38 -20.35 10.81
C SER A 100 0.68 -20.77 12.26
N LYS A 101 0.24 -19.98 13.26
CA LYS A 101 0.36 -20.33 14.68
C LYS A 101 -0.31 -21.68 15.00
N ALA A 102 -1.52 -21.90 14.48
CA ALA A 102 -2.26 -23.15 14.68
C ALA A 102 -1.55 -24.35 14.02
N TYR A 103 -0.95 -24.15 12.86
CA TYR A 103 -0.16 -25.17 12.17
C TYR A 103 1.06 -25.59 12.99
N GLU A 104 1.82 -24.62 13.54
CA GLU A 104 3.03 -24.89 14.34
C GLU A 104 2.74 -25.73 15.59
N ILE A 105 1.59 -25.53 16.24
CA ILE A 105 1.19 -26.28 17.43
C ILE A 105 0.29 -27.50 17.13
N ASN A 106 0.07 -27.81 15.85
CA ASN A 106 -0.80 -28.89 15.39
C ASN A 106 -2.25 -28.81 15.95
N ASP A 107 -2.79 -27.59 16.12
CA ASP A 107 -4.17 -27.36 16.54
C ASP A 107 -5.10 -27.31 15.33
N ILE A 108 -5.68 -28.47 15.01
CA ILE A 108 -6.58 -28.65 13.87
C ILE A 108 -7.84 -27.79 13.98
N ASN A 109 -8.34 -27.53 15.19
CA ASN A 109 -9.57 -26.77 15.37
C ASN A 109 -9.32 -25.28 15.10
N SER A 110 -8.25 -24.72 15.68
CA SER A 110 -7.83 -23.35 15.42
C SER A 110 -7.43 -23.14 13.96
N TYR A 111 -6.79 -24.14 13.33
CA TYR A 111 -6.46 -24.11 11.91
C TYR A 111 -7.72 -24.01 11.05
N ARG A 112 -8.73 -24.87 11.29
CA ARG A 112 -9.99 -24.87 10.54
C ARG A 112 -10.79 -23.58 10.75
N ALA A 113 -10.82 -23.05 11.97
CA ALA A 113 -11.48 -21.79 12.27
C ALA A 113 -10.81 -20.63 11.52
N SER A 114 -9.48 -20.50 11.61
CA SER A 114 -8.73 -19.43 10.94
C SER A 114 -8.84 -19.51 9.42
N ASN A 115 -8.81 -20.71 8.86
CA ASN A 115 -9.02 -20.93 7.42
C ASN A 115 -10.43 -20.51 6.97
N ARG A 116 -11.44 -20.65 7.82
CA ARG A 116 -12.81 -20.21 7.51
C ARG A 116 -12.90 -18.68 7.48
N GLU A 117 -12.33 -18.01 8.49
CA GLU A 117 -12.27 -16.54 8.53
C GLU A 117 -11.55 -15.96 7.31
N MET A 118 -10.43 -16.58 6.92
CA MET A 118 -9.71 -16.22 5.70
C MET A 118 -10.60 -16.33 4.44
N LYS A 119 -11.37 -17.42 4.31
CA LYS A 119 -12.31 -17.60 3.18
C LYS A 119 -13.41 -16.55 3.18
N TYR A 120 -13.97 -16.21 4.33
CA TYR A 120 -14.96 -15.14 4.41
C TYR A 120 -14.40 -13.78 4.00
N ALA A 121 -13.15 -13.47 4.34
CA ALA A 121 -12.51 -12.23 3.84
C ALA A 121 -12.39 -12.23 2.30
N ILE A 122 -12.03 -13.37 1.69
CA ILE A 122 -11.95 -13.53 0.23
C ILE A 122 -13.33 -13.40 -0.42
N GLU A 123 -14.33 -14.10 0.10
CA GLU A 123 -15.70 -14.10 -0.42
C GLU A 123 -16.34 -12.70 -0.30
N CYS A 124 -16.15 -12.02 0.84
CA CYS A 124 -16.60 -10.64 1.02
C CYS A 124 -15.91 -9.67 0.06
N GLY A 125 -14.60 -9.81 -0.14
CA GLY A 125 -13.87 -9.03 -1.14
C GLY A 125 -14.40 -9.28 -2.56
N SER A 126 -14.66 -10.54 -2.89
CA SER A 126 -15.22 -10.93 -4.18
C SER A 126 -16.60 -10.32 -4.42
N PHE A 127 -17.46 -10.37 -3.40
CA PHE A 127 -18.79 -9.77 -3.45
C PHE A 127 -18.75 -8.25 -3.61
N LEU A 128 -17.90 -7.56 -2.85
CA LEU A 128 -17.83 -6.09 -2.84
C LEU A 128 -17.17 -5.51 -4.10
N TYR A 129 -16.17 -6.18 -4.66
CA TYR A 129 -15.35 -5.63 -5.74
C TYR A 129 -15.56 -6.32 -7.10
N GLY A 130 -16.42 -7.35 -7.19
CA GLY A 130 -16.78 -8.01 -8.45
C GLY A 130 -15.63 -8.76 -9.13
N LYS A 131 -14.51 -8.93 -8.43
CA LYS A 131 -13.32 -9.68 -8.82
C LYS A 131 -12.87 -10.40 -7.58
N ASP A 132 -12.20 -11.55 -7.73
CA ASP A 132 -11.44 -12.08 -6.61
C ASP A 132 -10.46 -10.99 -6.15
N ALA A 133 -10.76 -10.35 -5.02
CA ALA A 133 -10.03 -9.18 -4.55
C ALA A 133 -8.55 -9.50 -4.29
N PHE A 134 -8.19 -10.78 -4.21
CA PHE A 134 -6.84 -11.28 -3.95
C PHE A 134 -6.14 -11.82 -5.21
N THR A 135 -6.87 -12.29 -6.23
CA THR A 135 -6.25 -12.82 -7.47
C THR A 135 -6.49 -11.96 -8.72
N ASN A 136 -7.26 -10.87 -8.59
CA ASN A 136 -7.62 -9.96 -9.68
C ASN A 136 -8.23 -10.67 -10.91
N ARG A 137 -8.73 -11.91 -10.70
CA ARG A 137 -9.43 -12.69 -11.72
C ARG A 137 -10.91 -12.34 -11.68
N GLU A 138 -11.48 -12.17 -12.87
CA GLU A 138 -12.92 -12.06 -13.03
C GLU A 138 -13.54 -13.40 -12.65
N ILE A 139 -14.41 -13.37 -11.66
CA ILE A 139 -15.27 -14.49 -11.32
C ILE A 139 -16.52 -14.24 -12.14
N PHE A 140 -16.49 -14.54 -13.44
CA PHE A 140 -17.59 -14.83 -14.39
C PHE A 140 -17.07 -14.70 -15.82
#